data_AF-A0A2S6M6H7-F1
#
_entry.id   AF-A0A2S6M6H7-F1
#
_cell.length_a   1.000
_cell.length_b   1.000
_cell.length_c   1.000
_cell.angle_alpha   90.00
_cell.angle_beta   90.00
_cell.angle_gamma   90.00
#
_symmetry.space_group_name_H-M   'P 1'
#
loop_
_entity.id
_entity.type
_entity.pdbx_description
1 polymer ?
#
loop_
_entity_poly.entity_id
_entity_poly.type
_entity_poly.pdbx_seq_one_letter_code
_entity_poly.pdbx_strand_id
1 'polypeptide(L)'
;MHFRVCKTAHVFERVGLAMAGAACGLFVGAYVGSAISALTTQGFLMVMMVLGFVGFYLGIDTPQLPFDEAHSAIDAAEFLSAAGTLCATLTALASVAVIVLRLDPHLAWTWLALLGWIAGVAMQIVGGAKARMRK
;
A
#
# COMPACT_ATOMS: atom_id res chain seq x y z
N MET A 1 -7.05 -31.43 -13.44
CA MET A 1 -7.10 -30.08 -14.05
C MET A 1 -7.48 -28.96 -13.06
N HIS A 2 -8.27 -29.21 -12.02
CA HIS A 2 -8.65 -28.20 -11.01
C HIS A 2 -7.47 -27.52 -10.29
N PHE A 3 -6.40 -28.25 -9.98
CA PHE A 3 -5.26 -27.71 -9.22
C PHE A 3 -4.48 -26.58 -9.93
N ARG A 4 -4.41 -26.62 -11.27
CA ARG A 4 -3.72 -25.57 -12.06
C ARG A 4 -4.55 -24.28 -12.13
N VAL A 5 -5.87 -24.42 -12.21
CA VAL A 5 -6.81 -23.28 -12.26
C VAL A 5 -6.84 -22.53 -10.92
N CYS A 6 -6.85 -23.25 -9.79
CA CYS A 6 -6.75 -22.62 -8.47
C CYS A 6 -5.43 -21.88 -8.26
N LYS A 7 -4.31 -22.46 -8.74
CA LYS A 7 -2.99 -21.80 -8.62
C LYS A 7 -2.90 -20.53 -9.46
N THR A 8 -3.45 -20.53 -10.68
CA THR A 8 -3.50 -19.32 -11.52
C THR A 8 -4.45 -18.27 -10.95
N ALA A 9 -5.58 -18.69 -10.38
CA ALA A 9 -6.54 -17.77 -9.76
C ALA A 9 -5.92 -17.01 -8.58
N HIS A 10 -5.19 -17.69 -7.69
CA HIS A 10 -4.49 -17.03 -6.58
C HIS A 10 -3.39 -16.07 -7.04
N VAL A 11 -2.68 -16.38 -8.13
CA VAL A 11 -1.70 -15.43 -8.67
C VAL A 11 -2.41 -14.19 -9.20
N PHE A 12 -3.52 -14.35 -9.92
CA PHE A 12 -4.33 -13.24 -10.41
C PHE A 12 -4.87 -12.36 -9.28
N GLU A 13 -5.32 -12.98 -8.19
CA GLU A 13 -5.81 -12.30 -6.99
C GLU A 13 -4.71 -11.45 -6.33
N ARG A 14 -3.53 -12.03 -6.09
CA ARG A 14 -2.38 -11.32 -5.49
C ARG A 14 -1.87 -10.19 -6.36
N VAL A 15 -1.81 -10.41 -7.67
CA VAL A 15 -1.41 -9.37 -8.63
C VAL A 15 -2.47 -8.27 -8.67
N GLY A 16 -3.76 -8.61 -8.64
CA GLY A 16 -4.85 -7.63 -8.57
C GLY A 16 -4.76 -6.74 -7.33
N LEU A 17 -4.51 -7.33 -6.16
CA LEU A 17 -4.30 -6.58 -4.91
C LEU A 17 -3.07 -5.67 -4.97
N ALA A 18 -1.96 -6.15 -5.55
CA ALA A 18 -0.77 -5.34 -5.74
C ALA A 18 -1.00 -4.18 -6.74
N MET A 19 -1.77 -4.42 -7.81
CA MET A 19 -2.16 -3.38 -8.77
C MET A 19 -3.05 -2.31 -8.13
N ALA A 20 -3.92 -2.68 -7.18
CA ALA A 20 -4.67 -1.71 -6.38
C ALA A 20 -3.73 -0.84 -5.53
N GLY A 21 -2.67 -1.43 -4.96
CA GLY A 21 -1.58 -0.70 -4.29
C GLY A 21 -0.85 0.27 -5.20
N ALA A 22 -0.55 -0.15 -6.44
CA ALA A 22 0.07 0.73 -7.44
C ALA A 22 -0.82 1.94 -7.79
N ALA A 23 -2.12 1.72 -7.98
CA ALA A 23 -3.09 2.78 -8.22
C ALA A 23 -3.19 3.75 -7.02
N CYS A 24 -3.19 3.21 -5.80
CA CYS A 24 -3.12 3.98 -4.56
C CYS A 24 -1.89 4.92 -4.55
N GLY A 25 -0.70 4.40 -4.85
CA GLY A 25 0.51 5.21 -4.98
C GLY A 25 0.44 6.26 -6.09
N LEU A 26 -0.16 5.93 -7.23
CA LEU A 26 -0.36 6.89 -8.33
C LEU A 26 -1.21 8.08 -7.90
N PHE A 27 -2.33 7.86 -7.21
CA PHE A 27 -3.22 8.94 -6.80
C PHE A 27 -2.58 9.86 -5.76
N VAL A 28 -1.88 9.28 -4.77
CA VAL A 28 -1.12 10.08 -3.80
C VAL A 28 -0.01 10.86 -4.51
N GLY A 29 0.73 10.21 -5.41
CA GLY A 29 1.76 10.85 -6.20
C GLY A 29 1.23 12.00 -7.06
N ALA A 30 0.08 11.81 -7.72
CA ALA A 30 -0.56 12.82 -8.55
C ALA A 30 -1.02 14.03 -7.72
N TYR A 31 -1.61 13.79 -6.55
CA TYR A 31 -2.01 14.84 -5.62
C TYR A 31 -0.80 15.63 -5.09
N VAL A 32 0.26 14.93 -4.69
CA VAL A 32 1.49 15.57 -4.19
C VAL A 32 2.19 16.35 -5.29
N GLY A 33 2.24 15.80 -6.51
CA GLY A 33 2.79 16.49 -7.67
C GLY A 33 2.00 17.76 -8.00
N SER A 34 0.67 17.71 -7.99
CA SER A 34 -0.14 18.89 -8.29
C SER A 34 0.08 20.04 -7.30
N ALA A 35 0.43 19.74 -6.05
CA ALA A 35 0.72 20.73 -5.03
C ALA A 35 2.21 21.15 -4.95
N ILE A 36 3.14 20.31 -5.41
CA ILE A 36 4.60 20.57 -5.36
C ILE A 36 5.21 20.36 -6.74
N SER A 37 5.50 21.46 -7.43
CA SER A 37 6.04 21.44 -8.80
C SER A 37 7.38 20.70 -8.95
N ALA A 38 8.15 20.53 -7.87
CA ALA A 38 9.38 19.74 -7.91
C ALA A 38 9.12 18.21 -7.99
N LEU A 39 7.93 17.74 -7.58
CA LEU A 39 7.56 16.32 -7.56
C LEU A 39 6.62 15.92 -8.71
N THR A 40 6.36 16.77 -9.71
CA THR A 40 5.55 16.43 -10.92
C THR A 40 6.27 15.54 -11.93
N THR A 41 7.41 14.95 -11.57
CA THR A 41 8.18 14.14 -12.50
C THR A 41 7.53 12.78 -12.74
N GLN A 42 7.61 12.28 -13.97
CA GLN A 42 7.16 10.92 -14.30
C GLN A 42 7.90 9.86 -13.46
N GLY A 43 9.19 10.12 -13.15
CA GLY A 43 9.98 9.26 -12.27
C GLY A 43 9.40 9.15 -10.87
N PHE A 44 8.95 10.26 -10.27
CA PHE A 44 8.30 10.24 -8.96
C PHE A 44 7.02 9.40 -8.97
N LEU A 45 6.14 9.58 -9.96
CA LEU A 45 4.91 8.79 -10.09
C LEU A 45 5.20 7.30 -10.24
N MET A 46 6.18 6.93 -11.06
CA MET A 46 6.61 5.53 -11.24
C MET A 46 7.13 4.94 -9.93
N VAL A 47 7.92 5.68 -9.15
CA VAL A 47 8.41 5.24 -7.84
C VAL A 47 7.25 5.03 -6.86
N MET A 48 6.30 5.96 -6.81
CA MET A 48 5.11 5.83 -5.95
C MET A 48 4.26 4.61 -6.32
N MET A 49 4.08 4.35 -7.62
CA MET A 49 3.37 3.15 -8.10
C MET A 49 4.09 1.86 -7.71
N VAL A 50 5.41 1.80 -7.90
CA VAL A 50 6.21 0.61 -7.56
C VAL A 50 6.20 0.37 -6.05
N LEU A 51 6.35 1.42 -5.24
CA LEU A 51 6.29 1.33 -3.78
C LEU A 51 4.92 0.83 -3.32
N GLY A 52 3.83 1.37 -3.86
CA GLY A 52 2.47 0.91 -3.56
C GLY A 52 2.24 -0.55 -3.97
N PHE A 53 2.74 -0.95 -5.15
CA PHE A 53 2.68 -2.34 -5.62
C PHE A 53 3.39 -3.29 -4.66
N VAL A 54 4.65 -2.96 -4.30
CA VAL A 54 5.47 -3.79 -3.40
C VAL A 54 4.87 -3.84 -1.99
N GLY A 55 4.40 -2.72 -1.46
CA GLY A 55 3.76 -2.65 -0.15
C GLY A 55 2.53 -3.54 -0.05
N PHE A 56 1.61 -3.42 -1.01
CA PHE A 56 0.38 -4.22 -1.01
C PHE A 56 0.64 -5.69 -1.32
N TYR A 57 1.59 -5.97 -2.22
CA TYR A 57 2.00 -7.35 -2.50
C TYR A 57 2.64 -8.01 -1.28
N LEU A 58 3.50 -7.32 -0.52
CA LEU A 58 4.15 -7.91 0.64
C LEU A 58 3.25 -7.94 1.87
N GLY A 59 2.46 -6.89 2.08
CA GLY A 59 1.67 -6.68 3.27
C GLY A 59 0.33 -7.43 3.29
N ILE A 60 -0.40 -7.47 2.18
CA ILE A 60 -1.71 -8.14 2.11
C ILE A 60 -1.54 -9.63 1.80
N ASP A 61 -0.53 -10.00 1.02
CA ASP A 61 -0.21 -11.40 0.73
C ASP A 61 0.62 -12.08 1.84
N THR A 62 0.52 -11.61 3.08
CA THR A 62 1.11 -12.32 4.22
C THR A 62 0.42 -13.65 4.40
N PRO A 63 1.15 -14.78 4.39
CA PRO A 63 0.52 -16.08 4.54
C PRO A 63 -0.06 -16.22 5.95
N GLN A 64 -1.39 -16.26 6.05
CA GLN A 64 -2.10 -16.47 7.30
C GLN A 64 -1.79 -17.86 7.84
N LEU A 65 -1.15 -17.93 9.01
CA LEU A 65 -0.88 -19.17 9.73
C LEU A 65 -2.05 -19.45 10.69
N PRO A 66 -2.37 -20.73 10.97
CA PRO A 66 -3.41 -21.10 11.93
C PRO A 66 -3.16 -20.42 13.27
N PHE A 67 -4.24 -19.94 13.91
CA PHE A 67 -4.21 -19.26 15.20
C PHE A 67 -3.73 -20.21 16.30
N ASP A 68 -2.41 -20.26 16.53
CA ASP A 68 -1.81 -20.81 17.74
C ASP A 68 -1.37 -19.65 18.65
N GLU A 69 -1.86 -19.66 19.89
CA GLU A 69 -1.64 -18.64 20.95
C GLU A 69 -0.15 -18.34 21.27
N ALA A 70 0.80 -19.10 20.71
CA ALA A 70 2.24 -18.94 20.92
C ALA A 70 2.89 -17.75 20.17
N HIS A 71 2.13 -16.96 19.39
CA HIS A 71 2.69 -16.03 18.40
C HIS A 71 2.26 -14.56 18.53
N SER A 72 2.36 -13.96 19.72
CA SER A 72 2.15 -12.50 19.95
C SER A 72 2.91 -11.60 18.96
N ALA A 73 4.08 -12.02 18.46
CA ALA A 73 4.84 -11.27 17.45
C ALA A 73 4.28 -11.36 16.02
N ILE A 74 3.52 -12.42 15.70
CA ILE A 74 2.80 -12.55 14.41
C ILE A 74 1.60 -11.62 14.43
N ASP A 75 0.87 -11.56 15.54
CA ASP A 75 -0.26 -10.66 15.74
C ASP A 75 0.16 -9.19 15.57
N ALA A 76 1.31 -8.81 16.15
CA ALA A 76 1.86 -7.47 15.97
C ALA A 76 2.28 -7.15 14.52
N ALA A 77 2.81 -8.13 13.76
CA ALA A 77 3.23 -7.93 12.38
C ALA A 77 2.04 -7.85 11.41
N GLU A 78 1.02 -8.68 11.63
CA GLU A 78 -0.24 -8.65 10.88
C GLU A 78 -1.02 -7.36 11.18
N PHE A 79 -1.11 -6.95 12.44
CA PHE A 79 -1.69 -5.67 12.83
C PHE A 79 -0.95 -4.49 12.19
N LEU A 80 0.39 -4.51 12.19
CA LEU A 80 1.20 -3.46 11.56
C LEU A 80 0.93 -3.38 10.05
N SER A 81 0.82 -4.53 9.38
CA SER A 81 0.50 -4.58 7.95
C SER A 81 -0.93 -4.09 7.65
N ALA A 82 -1.90 -4.48 8.47
CA ALA A 82 -3.29 -4.05 8.35
C ALA A 82 -3.43 -2.54 8.60
N ALA A 83 -2.81 -2.01 9.65
CA ALA A 83 -2.75 -0.59 9.95
C ALA A 83 -2.08 0.20 8.82
N GLY A 84 -0.98 -0.33 8.27
CA GLY A 84 -0.31 0.25 7.12
C GLY A 84 -1.20 0.31 5.87
N THR A 85 -1.97 -0.75 5.61
CA THR A 85 -2.94 -0.81 4.51
C THR A 85 -4.05 0.21 4.67
N LEU A 86 -4.62 0.31 5.87
CA LEU A 86 -5.65 1.30 6.17
C LEU A 86 -5.10 2.72 5.97
N CYS A 87 -3.92 3.02 6.51
CA CYS A 87 -3.30 4.34 6.38
C CYS A 87 -3.01 4.69 4.91
N ALA A 88 -2.43 3.77 4.15
CA ALA A 88 -2.13 3.98 2.73
C ALA A 88 -3.40 4.19 1.89
N THR A 89 -4.43 3.35 2.09
CA THR A 89 -5.69 3.44 1.34
C THR A 89 -6.50 4.69 1.71
N LEU A 90 -6.58 5.07 2.99
CA LEU A 90 -7.23 6.31 3.42
C LEU A 90 -6.57 7.53 2.78
N THR A 91 -5.23 7.53 2.73
CA THR A 91 -4.50 8.64 2.12
C THR A 91 -4.73 8.71 0.60
N ALA A 92 -4.77 7.57 -0.08
CA ALA A 92 -5.11 7.55 -1.51
C ALA A 92 -6.56 7.96 -1.76
N LEU A 93 -7.51 7.54 -0.92
CA LEU A 93 -8.90 7.97 -1.02
C LEU A 93 -9.02 9.49 -0.87
N ALA A 94 -8.37 10.07 0.14
CA ALA A 94 -8.31 11.52 0.32
C ALA A 94 -7.67 12.21 -0.89
N SER A 95 -6.59 11.65 -1.44
CA SER A 95 -5.90 12.18 -2.61
C SER A 95 -6.80 12.17 -3.86
N VAL A 96 -7.49 11.05 -4.13
CA VAL A 96 -8.48 10.97 -5.22
C VAL A 96 -9.61 11.97 -5.02
N ALA A 97 -10.14 12.08 -3.81
CA ALA A 97 -11.23 13.01 -3.51
C ALA A 97 -10.81 14.46 -3.81
N VAL A 98 -9.60 14.87 -3.38
CA VAL A 98 -9.04 16.18 -3.70
C VAL A 98 -8.94 16.40 -5.20
N ILE A 99 -8.39 15.43 -5.94
CA ILE A 99 -8.21 15.53 -7.39
C ILE A 99 -9.58 15.64 -8.11
N VAL A 100 -10.53 14.76 -7.77
CA VAL A 100 -11.84 14.67 -8.44
C VAL A 100 -12.72 15.87 -8.10
N LEU A 101 -12.72 16.30 -6.83
CA LEU A 101 -13.48 17.46 -6.38
C LEU A 101 -12.78 18.80 -6.67
N ARG A 102 -11.57 18.76 -7.26
CA ARG A 102 -10.72 19.93 -7.54
C ARG A 102 -10.57 20.86 -6.34
N LEU A 103 -10.28 20.26 -5.19
CA LEU A 103 -9.99 21.01 -3.97
C LEU A 103 -8.58 21.58 -4.05
N ASP A 104 -8.36 22.78 -3.50
CA ASP A 104 -7.04 23.40 -3.32
C ASP A 104 -6.62 23.30 -1.84
N PRO A 105 -6.21 22.11 -1.36
CA PRO A 105 -5.81 21.95 0.02
C PRO A 105 -4.46 22.63 0.30
N HIS A 106 -4.33 23.14 1.53
CA HIS A 106 -3.12 23.76 2.00
C HIS A 106 -1.92 22.79 1.95
N LEU A 107 -0.72 23.31 1.68
CA LEU A 107 0.52 22.52 1.53
C LEU A 107 0.80 21.57 2.71
N ALA A 108 0.36 21.92 3.92
CA ALA A 108 0.48 21.09 5.11
C ALA A 108 -0.29 19.76 4.98
N TRP A 109 -1.48 19.78 4.37
CA TRP A 109 -2.28 18.57 4.12
C TRP A 109 -1.66 17.69 3.04
N THR A 110 -1.00 18.29 2.06
CA THR A 110 -0.22 17.55 1.05
C THR A 110 0.92 16.78 1.69
N TRP A 111 1.70 17.43 2.56
CA TRP A 111 2.78 16.77 3.30
C TRP A 111 2.26 15.69 4.25
N LEU A 112 1.16 15.95 4.96
CA LEU A 112 0.54 14.97 5.84
C LEU A 112 0.07 13.73 5.06
N ALA A 113 -0.51 13.92 3.87
CA ALA A 113 -0.90 12.82 2.99
C ALA A 113 0.33 12.03 2.50
N LEU A 114 1.36 12.72 2.01
CA LEU A 114 2.58 12.04 1.55
C LEU A 114 3.22 11.22 2.67
N LEU A 115 3.39 11.81 3.86
CA LEU A 115 4.00 11.15 5.01
C LEU A 115 3.15 10.00 5.53
N GLY A 116 1.83 10.18 5.62
CA GLY A 116 0.88 9.14 6.00
C GLY A 116 0.94 7.94 5.06
N TRP A 117 0.96 8.19 3.75
CA TRP A 117 1.08 7.12 2.76
C TRP A 117 2.43 6.41 2.83
N ILE A 118 3.55 7.14 2.91
CA ILE A 118 4.89 6.54 3.04
C ILE A 118 4.98 5.69 4.31
N ALA A 119 4.48 6.21 5.43
CA ALA A 119 4.44 5.48 6.70
C ALA A 119 3.61 4.20 6.56
N GLY A 120 2.42 4.28 5.94
CA GLY A 120 1.55 3.13 5.72
C GLY A 120 2.21 2.04 4.86
N VAL A 121 2.82 2.42 3.74
CA VAL A 121 3.55 1.47 2.86
C VAL A 121 4.77 0.88 3.58
N ALA A 122 5.52 1.68 4.34
CA ALA A 122 6.65 1.18 5.12
C ALA A 122 6.21 0.13 6.16
N MET A 123 5.09 0.36 6.85
CA MET A 123 4.51 -0.59 7.79
C MET A 123 4.11 -1.91 7.11
N GLN A 124 3.49 -1.85 5.92
CA GLN A 124 3.17 -3.04 5.12
C GLN A 124 4.42 -3.84 4.73
N ILE A 125 5.46 -3.16 4.22
CA ILE A 125 6.71 -3.81 3.80
C ILE A 125 7.39 -4.48 5.00
N VAL A 126 7.49 -3.77 6.14
CA VAL A 126 8.14 -4.30 7.34
C VAL A 126 7.34 -5.45 7.96
N GLY A 127 6.03 -5.30 8.09
CA GLY A 127 5.14 -6.36 8.60
C GLY A 127 5.18 -7.60 7.71
N GLY A 128 5.04 -7.40 6.40
CA GLY A 128 5.09 -8.46 5.40
C GLY A 128 6.44 -9.18 5.32
N ALA A 129 7.54 -8.45 5.37
CA ALA A 129 8.88 -9.03 5.38
C ALA A 129 9.16 -9.83 6.66
N LYS A 130 8.80 -9.29 7.84
CA LYS A 130 8.98 -9.99 9.11
C LYS A 130 8.16 -11.28 9.19
N ALA A 131 6.94 -11.28 8.67
CA ALA A 131 6.10 -12.48 8.60
C ALA A 131 6.71 -13.56 7.68
N ARG A 132 7.40 -13.18 6.60
CA ARG A 132 8.01 -14.12 5.65
C ARG A 132 9.37 -14.67 6.10
N MET A 133 10.20 -13.88 6.78
CA MET A 133 11.53 -14.34 7.25
C MET A 133 11.49 -15.31 8.44
N ARG A 134 10.32 -15.53 9.06
CA ARG A 134 10.13 -16.45 10.18
C ARG A 134 9.48 -17.78 9.80
N LYS A 135 9.21 -18.00 8.50
CA LYS A 135 8.89 -19.30 7.92
C LYS A 135 10.17 -20.01 7.48
#